data_AF-A0A2W3Z183-F1
#
_entry.id   AF-A0A2W3Z183-F1
#
_cell.length_a   1.000
_cell.length_b   1.000
_cell.length_c   1.000
_cell.angle_alpha   90.00
_cell.angle_beta   90.00
_cell.angle_gamma   90.00
#
_symmetry.space_group_name_H-M   'P 1'
#
loop_
_entity.id
_entity.type
_entity.pdbx_description
1 polymer ?
#
loop_
_entity_poly.entity_id
_entity_poly.type
_entity_poly.pdbx_seq_one_letter_code
_entity_poly.pdbx_strand_id
1 'polypeptide(L)'
;MNELTTDIKFNVDFKPSEITIQNEEQLESLVAATITHYSSLVFTDDNIPEAKEAKTKLNSISKLLDDQRKEVKKSYSEPLKAFETKINALRDRIKGVSDEINVGISEYKDQQKQLRSDKLMETLTEMAPNYEVDIAAVEIKPTWLNKGSFTAKGELTKKVLEEIAGIMTLIAKENQRIKEDKVSVFNYAKAVGLDGDGWSSWIDKGRSLVEIMKEIDQAVKDKKAREEQERIAEEQRLAQEEADRKAKEEYEQAMKELRERTVDDKVIDTETGEIIQEDTELTRQEIEDTQTHTLKVTGTHEQLSALNKFMGNEGIRVEVI
;
A
#
# COMPACT_ATOMS: atom_id res chain seq x y z
N MET A 1 26.30 -47.55 12.65
CA MET A 1 26.04 -46.35 13.45
C MET A 1 27.24 -46.15 14.35
N ASN A 2 27.96 -45.04 14.21
CA ASN A 2 29.00 -44.67 15.16
C ASN A 2 28.32 -43.79 16.22
N GLU A 3 27.77 -44.41 17.24
CA GLU A 3 27.23 -43.69 18.39
C GLU A 3 28.40 -43.15 19.22
N LEU A 4 28.40 -41.84 19.49
CA LEU A 4 29.22 -41.25 20.55
C LEU A 4 28.68 -41.75 21.89
N THR A 5 29.23 -42.85 22.39
CA THR A 5 28.90 -43.34 23.72
C THR A 5 29.61 -42.48 24.77
N THR A 6 28.89 -42.09 25.81
CA THR A 6 29.41 -41.34 26.96
C THR A 6 30.36 -42.16 27.84
N ASP A 7 30.67 -43.40 27.46
CA ASP A 7 31.54 -44.32 28.19
C ASP A 7 33.05 -44.05 28.00
N ILE A 8 33.41 -43.01 27.23
CA ILE A 8 34.81 -42.59 27.12
C ILE A 8 35.21 -41.90 28.44
N LYS A 9 35.79 -42.68 29.35
CA LYS A 9 36.47 -42.16 30.55
C LYS A 9 37.77 -41.48 30.13
N PHE A 10 37.72 -40.19 29.84
CA PHE A 10 38.91 -39.38 29.64
C PHE A 10 39.64 -39.21 30.98
N ASN A 11 40.87 -39.73 31.08
CA ASN A 11 41.73 -39.59 32.24
C ASN A 11 43.08 -39.00 31.81
N VAL A 12 43.59 -38.07 32.61
CA VAL A 12 44.90 -37.43 32.39
C VAL A 12 45.83 -37.94 33.47
N ASP A 13 46.86 -38.68 33.07
CA ASP A 13 47.93 -39.06 33.98
C ASP A 13 48.88 -37.87 34.18
N PHE A 14 48.95 -37.35 35.40
CA PHE A 14 49.78 -36.21 35.77
C PHE A 14 50.67 -36.57 36.95
N LYS A 15 51.99 -36.52 36.76
CA LYS A 15 52.99 -36.75 37.80
C LYS A 15 53.69 -35.41 38.13
N PRO A 16 53.47 -34.84 39.34
CA PRO A 16 54.20 -33.65 39.78
C PRO A 16 55.71 -33.91 39.84
N SER A 17 56.52 -32.93 39.44
CA SER A 17 57.98 -32.97 39.63
C SER A 17 58.37 -32.22 40.90
N GLU A 18 59.33 -32.77 41.65
CA GLU A 18 59.98 -32.12 42.79
C GLU A 18 61.12 -31.22 42.28
N ILE A 19 61.19 -29.98 42.78
CA ILE A 19 62.22 -29.01 42.40
C ILE A 19 63.02 -28.66 43.67
N THR A 20 64.31 -29.00 43.67
CA THR A 20 65.24 -28.71 44.78
C THR A 20 66.50 -28.01 44.27
N ILE A 21 67.05 -27.10 45.07
CA ILE A 21 68.33 -26.45 44.77
C ILE A 21 69.44 -27.33 45.37
N GLN A 22 70.28 -27.91 44.51
CA GLN A 22 71.42 -28.68 45.02
C GLN A 22 72.45 -27.73 45.66
N ASN A 23 72.96 -28.10 46.83
CA ASN A 23 73.93 -27.33 47.61
C ASN A 23 73.46 -25.92 48.01
N GLU A 24 72.15 -25.76 48.26
CA GLU A 24 71.53 -24.50 48.67
C GLU A 24 72.24 -23.85 49.86
N GLU A 25 72.49 -24.61 50.94
CA GLU A 25 73.19 -24.11 52.13
C GLU A 25 74.59 -23.55 51.82
N GLN A 26 75.32 -24.19 50.91
CA GLN A 26 76.66 -23.73 50.51
C GLN A 26 76.59 -22.43 49.69
N LEU A 27 75.59 -22.33 48.82
CA LEU A 27 75.33 -21.14 48.02
C LEU A 27 74.91 -19.96 48.92
N GLU A 28 74.00 -20.17 49.86
CA GLU A 28 73.58 -19.15 50.83
C GLU A 28 74.76 -18.67 51.69
N SER A 29 75.56 -19.61 52.20
CA SER A 29 76.75 -19.29 53.00
C SER A 29 77.77 -18.47 52.20
N LEU A 30 78.04 -18.84 50.95
CA LEU A 30 78.96 -18.10 50.06
C LEU A 30 78.45 -16.68 49.79
N VAL A 31 77.16 -16.52 49.50
CA VAL A 31 76.54 -15.21 49.29
C VAL A 31 76.63 -14.35 50.55
N ALA A 32 76.27 -14.90 51.72
CA ALA A 32 76.32 -14.19 53.00
C ALA A 32 77.74 -13.76 53.40
N ALA A 33 78.74 -14.64 53.22
CA ALA A 33 80.14 -14.33 53.47
C ALA A 33 80.64 -13.21 52.55
N THR A 34 80.27 -13.25 51.27
CA THR A 34 80.67 -12.23 50.29
C THR A 34 80.03 -10.87 50.60
N ILE A 35 78.74 -10.85 50.97
CA ILE A 35 78.06 -9.61 51.41
C ILE A 35 78.77 -9.02 52.64
N THR A 36 79.11 -9.86 53.63
CA THR A 36 79.77 -9.41 54.87
C THR A 36 81.16 -8.82 54.61
N HIS A 37 81.95 -9.49 53.75
CA HIS A 37 83.31 -9.06 53.43
C HIS A 37 83.33 -7.71 52.69
N TYR A 38 82.50 -7.53 51.67
CA TYR A 38 82.52 -6.31 50.84
C TYR A 38 81.70 -5.15 51.40
N SER A 39 80.78 -5.39 52.33
CA SER A 39 80.00 -4.32 52.99
C SER A 39 80.79 -3.55 54.06
N SER A 40 81.89 -4.12 54.56
CA SER A 40 82.76 -3.54 55.59
C SER A 40 84.10 -3.02 55.07
N LEU A 41 84.37 -3.18 53.76
CA LEU A 41 85.64 -2.85 53.13
C LEU A 41 85.68 -1.41 52.60
N VAL A 42 86.76 -0.67 52.87
CA VAL A 42 87.06 0.62 52.22
C VAL A 42 87.89 0.34 50.97
N PHE A 43 87.38 0.71 49.79
CA PHE A 43 88.06 0.45 48.52
C PHE A 43 89.26 1.39 48.30
N THR A 44 90.41 0.81 47.96
CA THR A 44 91.68 1.47 47.65
C THR A 44 92.25 0.90 46.34
N ASP A 45 93.24 1.57 45.72
CA ASP A 45 93.80 1.12 44.44
C ASP A 45 94.36 -0.32 44.48
N ASP A 46 94.82 -0.78 45.65
CA ASP A 46 95.36 -2.13 45.85
C ASP A 46 94.28 -3.23 45.90
N ASN A 47 93.06 -2.93 46.38
CA ASN A 47 92.00 -3.93 46.58
C ASN A 47 90.89 -3.91 45.51
N ILE A 48 90.88 -2.89 44.65
CA ILE A 48 89.94 -2.77 43.52
C ILE A 48 90.03 -3.95 42.53
N PRO A 49 91.21 -4.49 42.16
CA PRO A 49 91.29 -5.63 41.25
C PRO A 49 90.53 -6.87 41.77
N GLU A 50 90.73 -7.23 43.03
CA GLU A 50 90.08 -8.37 43.68
C GLU A 50 88.55 -8.17 43.79
N ALA A 51 88.12 -6.95 44.14
CA ALA A 51 86.70 -6.60 44.19
C ALA A 51 86.00 -6.73 42.81
N LYS A 52 86.69 -6.35 41.72
CA LYS A 52 86.18 -6.52 40.35
C LYS A 52 86.04 -7.99 39.97
N GLU A 53 86.98 -8.84 40.37
CA GLU A 53 86.88 -10.29 40.14
C GLU A 53 85.71 -10.91 40.92
N ALA A 54 85.56 -10.57 42.20
CA ALA A 54 84.46 -11.07 43.03
C ALA A 54 83.09 -10.63 42.49
N LYS A 55 82.94 -9.36 42.07
CA LYS A 55 81.73 -8.87 41.39
C LYS A 55 81.41 -9.67 40.13
N THR A 56 82.43 -9.98 39.33
CA THR A 56 82.26 -10.75 38.09
C THR A 56 81.80 -12.18 38.40
N LYS A 57 82.41 -12.82 39.39
CA LYS A 57 82.02 -14.17 39.86
C LYS A 57 80.57 -14.19 40.40
N LEU A 58 80.18 -13.22 41.24
CA LEU A 58 78.81 -13.10 41.75
C LEU A 58 77.78 -12.90 40.63
N ASN A 59 78.07 -12.01 39.67
CA ASN A 59 77.20 -11.80 38.51
C ASN A 59 77.05 -13.07 37.68
N SER A 60 78.13 -13.85 37.53
CA SER A 60 78.08 -15.15 36.84
C SER A 60 77.23 -16.18 37.58
N ILE A 61 77.32 -16.25 38.91
CA ILE A 61 76.49 -17.13 39.75
C ILE A 61 75.02 -16.73 39.68
N SER A 62 74.73 -15.43 39.79
CA SER A 62 73.37 -14.89 39.67
C SER A 62 72.74 -15.23 38.32
N LYS A 63 73.52 -15.08 37.24
CA LYS A 63 73.08 -15.45 35.89
C LYS A 63 72.80 -16.95 35.78
N LEU A 64 73.67 -17.80 36.32
CA LEU A 64 73.48 -19.26 36.29
C LEU A 64 72.19 -19.68 37.01
N LEU A 65 71.87 -19.08 38.17
CA LEU A 65 70.62 -19.33 38.89
C LEU A 65 69.39 -18.89 38.09
N ASP A 66 69.46 -17.71 37.46
CA ASP A 66 68.39 -17.20 36.60
C ASP A 66 68.16 -18.09 35.37
N ASP A 67 69.24 -18.53 34.74
CA ASP A 67 69.21 -19.44 33.58
C ASP A 67 68.65 -20.82 33.96
N GLN A 68 69.08 -21.39 35.10
CA GLN A 68 68.52 -22.65 35.63
C GLN A 68 67.03 -22.52 35.98
N ARG A 69 66.62 -21.41 36.64
CA ARG A 69 65.20 -21.15 36.91
C ARG A 69 64.38 -21.10 35.63
N LYS A 70 64.90 -20.45 34.58
CA LYS A 70 64.24 -20.35 33.27
C LYS A 70 64.17 -21.73 32.58
N GLU A 71 65.22 -22.52 32.66
CA GLU A 71 65.28 -23.86 32.09
C GLU A 71 64.28 -24.81 32.76
N VAL A 72 64.23 -24.83 34.09
CA VAL A 72 63.22 -25.57 34.87
C VAL A 72 61.81 -25.08 34.53
N LYS A 73 61.59 -23.76 34.40
CA LYS A 73 60.29 -23.21 33.96
C LYS A 73 59.88 -23.73 32.59
N LYS A 74 60.82 -23.74 31.65
CA LYS A 74 60.60 -24.19 30.28
C LYS A 74 60.25 -25.68 30.25
N SER A 75 60.96 -26.52 31.01
CA SER A 75 60.80 -27.97 30.99
C SER A 75 59.40 -28.45 31.40
N TYR A 76 58.71 -27.76 32.32
CA TYR A 76 57.30 -28.08 32.63
C TYR A 76 56.28 -27.30 31.78
N SER A 77 56.63 -26.10 31.29
CA SER A 77 55.71 -25.29 30.48
C SER A 77 55.50 -25.87 29.09
N GLU A 78 56.51 -26.51 28.50
CA GLU A 78 56.42 -27.12 27.16
C GLU A 78 55.47 -28.32 27.11
N PRO A 79 55.55 -29.33 28.00
CA PRO A 79 54.59 -30.42 28.07
C PRO A 79 53.16 -29.94 28.32
N LEU A 80 52.98 -28.95 29.22
CA LEU A 80 51.66 -28.35 29.49
C LEU A 80 51.09 -27.70 28.23
N LYS A 81 51.87 -26.86 27.54
CA LYS A 81 51.43 -26.21 26.31
C LYS A 81 51.09 -27.22 25.21
N ALA A 82 51.88 -28.29 25.08
CA ALA A 82 51.62 -29.36 24.13
C ALA A 82 50.32 -30.13 24.46
N PHE A 83 50.06 -30.37 25.75
CA PHE A 83 48.81 -30.97 26.23
C PHE A 83 47.60 -30.07 25.93
N GLU A 84 47.66 -28.80 26.34
CA GLU A 84 46.59 -27.82 26.09
C GLU A 84 46.29 -27.68 24.59
N THR A 85 47.34 -27.63 23.75
CA THR A 85 47.18 -27.57 22.29
C THR A 85 46.39 -28.77 21.77
N LYS A 86 46.71 -29.99 22.23
CA LYS A 86 46.00 -31.21 21.82
C LYS A 86 44.54 -31.20 22.30
N ILE A 87 44.29 -30.82 23.54
CA ILE A 87 42.94 -30.77 24.12
C ILE A 87 42.08 -29.72 23.42
N ASN A 88 42.61 -28.52 23.21
CA ASN A 88 41.89 -27.46 22.50
C ASN A 88 41.60 -27.88 21.05
N ALA A 89 42.56 -28.46 20.34
CA ALA A 89 42.32 -28.96 18.98
C ALA A 89 41.22 -30.04 18.93
N LEU A 90 41.16 -30.94 19.91
CA LEU A 90 40.08 -31.94 20.02
C LEU A 90 38.73 -31.27 20.32
N ARG A 91 38.70 -30.34 21.29
CA ARG A 91 37.52 -29.57 21.65
C ARG A 91 36.95 -28.79 20.46
N ASP A 92 37.81 -28.12 19.72
CA ASP A 92 37.43 -27.30 18.57
C ASP A 92 36.85 -28.15 17.44
N ARG A 93 37.43 -29.34 17.18
CA ARG A 93 36.88 -30.31 16.24
C ARG A 93 35.50 -30.81 16.65
N ILE A 94 35.32 -31.14 17.93
CA ILE A 94 34.01 -31.56 18.47
C ILE A 94 32.99 -30.44 18.31
N LYS A 95 33.38 -29.20 18.63
CA LYS A 95 32.51 -28.03 18.46
C LYS A 95 32.14 -27.82 17.00
N GLY A 96 33.09 -27.91 16.07
CA GLY A 96 32.84 -27.78 14.64
C GLY A 96 31.79 -28.77 14.14
N VAL A 97 31.97 -30.06 14.46
CA VAL A 97 31.00 -31.11 14.08
C VAL A 97 29.63 -30.87 14.74
N SER A 98 29.60 -30.45 16.01
CA SER A 98 28.34 -30.12 16.70
C SER A 98 27.61 -28.96 16.04
N ASP A 99 28.33 -27.92 15.61
CA ASP A 99 27.76 -26.75 14.95
C ASP A 99 27.23 -27.13 13.55
N GLU A 100 27.94 -27.97 12.79
CA GLU A 100 27.48 -28.52 11.50
C GLU A 100 26.21 -29.38 11.65
N ILE A 101 26.13 -30.24 12.68
CA ILE A 101 24.92 -31.02 12.98
C ILE A 101 23.74 -30.10 13.29
N ASN A 102 23.96 -29.03 14.06
CA ASN A 102 22.90 -28.07 14.38
C ASN A 102 22.37 -27.37 13.13
N VAL A 103 23.26 -26.96 12.21
CA VAL A 103 22.88 -26.39 10.91
C VAL A 103 22.05 -27.40 10.11
N GLY A 104 22.53 -28.63 9.97
CA GLY A 104 21.80 -29.68 9.23
C GLY A 104 20.42 -30.00 9.82
N ILE A 105 20.28 -30.00 11.15
CA ILE A 105 18.97 -30.15 11.82
C ILE A 105 18.04 -28.97 11.50
N SER A 106 18.56 -27.75 11.47
CA SER A 106 17.77 -26.55 11.14
C SER A 106 17.29 -26.58 9.69
N GLU A 107 18.22 -26.81 8.76
CA GLU A 107 17.93 -26.89 7.33
C GLU A 107 16.90 -27.99 7.03
N TYR A 108 17.04 -29.15 7.66
CA TYR A 108 16.05 -30.23 7.55
C TYR A 108 14.67 -29.80 8.07
N LYS A 109 14.58 -29.12 9.22
CA LYS A 109 13.30 -28.62 9.75
C LYS A 109 12.63 -27.62 8.80
N ASP A 110 13.41 -26.73 8.20
CA ASP A 110 12.92 -25.73 7.25
C ASP A 110 12.45 -26.39 5.96
N GLN A 111 13.23 -27.34 5.42
CA GLN A 111 12.82 -28.14 4.26
C GLN A 111 11.51 -28.89 4.52
N GLN A 112 11.37 -29.52 5.70
CA GLN A 112 10.14 -30.22 6.08
C GLN A 112 8.95 -29.27 6.21
N LYS A 113 9.17 -28.02 6.63
CA LYS A 113 8.12 -27.00 6.68
C LYS A 113 7.72 -26.56 5.27
N GLN A 114 8.68 -26.38 4.36
CA GLN A 114 8.40 -26.04 2.98
C GLN A 114 7.60 -27.13 2.27
N LEU A 115 8.02 -28.40 2.39
CA LEU A 115 7.29 -29.54 1.81
C LEU A 115 5.83 -29.61 2.29
N ARG A 116 5.58 -29.33 3.58
CA ARG A 116 4.22 -29.25 4.12
C ARG A 116 3.42 -28.08 3.53
N SER A 117 4.08 -26.93 3.30
CA SER A 117 3.47 -25.78 2.66
C SER A 117 3.11 -26.06 1.20
N ASP A 118 4.03 -26.65 0.45
CA ASP A 118 3.83 -27.02 -0.95
C ASP A 118 2.68 -28.01 -1.07
N LYS A 119 2.65 -29.03 -0.20
CA LYS A 119 1.59 -30.02 -0.21
C LYS A 119 0.22 -29.45 0.15
N LEU A 120 0.17 -28.54 1.13
CA LEU A 120 -1.06 -27.83 1.46
C LEU A 120 -1.57 -27.04 0.24
N MET A 121 -0.68 -26.35 -0.46
CA MET A 121 -1.06 -25.53 -1.60
C MET A 121 -1.47 -26.36 -2.82
N GLU A 122 -0.82 -27.51 -3.04
CA GLU A 122 -1.24 -28.52 -4.02
C GLU A 122 -2.68 -28.97 -3.72
N THR A 123 -2.97 -29.40 -2.49
CA THR A 123 -4.33 -29.82 -2.13
C THR A 123 -5.37 -28.70 -2.26
N LEU A 124 -5.05 -27.46 -1.87
CA LEU A 124 -5.95 -26.33 -2.05
C LEU A 124 -6.24 -26.09 -3.53
N THR A 125 -5.23 -26.22 -4.39
CA THR A 125 -5.36 -26.07 -5.85
C THR A 125 -6.24 -27.16 -6.46
N GLU A 126 -6.11 -28.40 -6.00
CA GLU A 126 -6.95 -29.50 -6.45
C GLU A 126 -8.41 -29.36 -5.99
N MET A 127 -8.63 -28.85 -4.76
CA MET A 127 -9.97 -28.74 -4.18
C MET A 127 -10.74 -27.51 -4.68
N ALA A 128 -10.07 -26.36 -4.85
CA ALA A 128 -10.68 -25.07 -5.18
C ALA A 128 -11.69 -25.10 -6.35
N PRO A 129 -11.41 -25.77 -7.50
CA PRO A 129 -12.34 -25.85 -8.62
C PRO A 129 -13.68 -26.52 -8.27
N ASN A 130 -13.68 -27.49 -7.35
CA ASN A 130 -14.90 -28.21 -6.95
C ASN A 130 -15.88 -27.32 -6.18
N TYR A 131 -15.39 -26.20 -5.63
CA TYR A 131 -16.18 -25.24 -4.87
C TYR A 131 -16.37 -23.91 -5.61
N GLU A 132 -15.76 -23.73 -6.80
CA GLU A 132 -15.69 -22.45 -7.51
C GLU A 132 -15.13 -21.32 -6.61
N VAL A 133 -14.13 -21.65 -5.79
CA VAL A 133 -13.50 -20.72 -4.82
C VAL A 133 -12.10 -20.35 -5.27
N ASP A 134 -11.75 -19.06 -5.18
CA ASP A 134 -10.37 -18.62 -5.30
C ASP A 134 -9.57 -19.03 -4.05
N ILE A 135 -8.41 -19.66 -4.24
CA ILE A 135 -7.51 -20.06 -3.16
C ILE A 135 -7.11 -18.84 -2.31
N ALA A 136 -6.98 -17.66 -2.92
CA ALA A 136 -6.64 -16.42 -2.20
C ALA A 136 -7.71 -16.00 -1.17
N ALA A 137 -8.96 -16.46 -1.33
CA ALA A 137 -10.03 -16.22 -0.37
C ALA A 137 -10.00 -17.20 0.81
N VAL A 138 -9.21 -18.28 0.73
CA VAL A 138 -9.11 -19.28 1.79
C VAL A 138 -8.06 -18.84 2.82
N GLU A 139 -8.49 -18.56 4.05
CA GLU A 139 -7.59 -18.25 5.15
C GLU A 139 -6.79 -19.49 5.58
N ILE A 140 -5.48 -19.48 5.31
CA ILE A 140 -4.59 -20.58 5.69
C ILE A 140 -4.28 -20.52 7.19
N LYS A 141 -4.69 -21.56 7.92
CA LYS A 141 -4.40 -21.67 9.36
C LYS A 141 -2.98 -22.21 9.60
N PRO A 142 -2.16 -21.58 10.46
CA PRO A 142 -0.82 -22.07 10.80
C PRO A 142 -0.80 -23.51 11.32
N THR A 143 -1.89 -23.93 12.00
CA THR A 143 -2.04 -25.28 12.52
C THR A 143 -2.07 -26.35 11.43
N TRP A 144 -2.45 -26.02 10.20
CA TRP A 144 -2.44 -26.96 9.08
C TRP A 144 -1.03 -27.33 8.64
N LEU A 145 -0.01 -26.55 8.98
CA LEU A 145 1.40 -26.84 8.70
C LEU A 145 2.11 -27.64 9.81
N ASN A 146 1.40 -27.98 10.88
CA ASN A 146 1.96 -28.78 11.97
C ASN A 146 2.20 -30.22 11.51
N LYS A 147 3.22 -30.89 12.07
CA LYS A 147 3.53 -32.30 11.75
C LYS A 147 2.32 -33.23 11.90
N GLY A 148 1.48 -33.02 12.91
CA GLY A 148 0.27 -33.83 13.15
C GLY A 148 -0.87 -33.62 12.16
N SER A 149 -0.78 -32.60 11.31
CA SER A 149 -1.76 -32.30 10.25
C SER A 149 -1.53 -33.13 8.99
N PHE A 150 -0.40 -33.86 8.93
CA PHE A 150 0.00 -34.71 7.82
C PHE A 150 0.09 -36.17 8.26
N THR A 151 -0.19 -37.07 7.32
CA THR A 151 0.01 -38.50 7.47
C THR A 151 1.49 -38.87 7.33
N ALA A 152 1.84 -40.11 7.66
CA ALA A 152 3.20 -40.63 7.47
C ALA A 152 3.65 -40.60 5.99
N LYS A 153 2.72 -40.53 5.04
CA LYS A 153 3.01 -40.41 3.60
C LYS A 153 3.20 -38.96 3.13
N GLY A 154 3.05 -37.98 4.03
CA GLY A 154 3.14 -36.56 3.67
C GLY A 154 1.83 -35.95 3.17
N GLU A 155 0.74 -36.72 3.10
CA GLU A 155 -0.59 -36.22 2.72
C GLU A 155 -1.30 -35.51 3.87
N LEU A 156 -2.19 -34.54 3.59
CA LEU A 156 -3.03 -33.94 4.63
C LEU A 156 -3.94 -34.98 5.29
N THR A 157 -4.13 -34.84 6.59
CA THR A 157 -5.07 -35.70 7.34
C THR A 157 -6.51 -35.40 6.98
N LYS A 158 -7.38 -36.41 7.10
CA LYS A 158 -8.83 -36.28 6.85
C LYS A 158 -9.46 -35.12 7.61
N LYS A 159 -9.07 -34.92 8.86
CA LYS A 159 -9.56 -33.81 9.69
C LYS A 159 -9.28 -32.45 9.04
N VAL A 160 -8.06 -32.24 8.56
CA VAL A 160 -7.67 -30.98 7.92
C VAL A 160 -8.39 -30.80 6.59
N LEU A 161 -8.54 -31.89 5.81
CA LEU A 161 -9.33 -31.86 4.57
C LEU A 161 -10.79 -31.48 4.81
N GLU A 162 -11.43 -32.03 5.85
CA GLU A 162 -12.80 -31.70 6.23
C GLU A 162 -12.92 -30.24 6.69
N GLU A 163 -11.93 -29.71 7.43
CA GLU A 163 -11.88 -28.29 7.81
C GLU A 163 -11.76 -27.37 6.59
N ILE A 164 -10.86 -27.67 5.65
CA ILE A 164 -10.68 -26.93 4.39
C ILE A 164 -11.97 -26.96 3.58
N ALA A 165 -12.56 -28.14 3.39
CA ALA A 165 -13.82 -28.32 2.68
C ALA A 165 -14.96 -27.49 3.31
N GLY A 166 -15.03 -27.46 4.64
CA GLY A 166 -15.99 -26.63 5.38
C GLY A 166 -15.83 -25.14 5.09
N ILE A 167 -14.60 -24.64 5.10
CA ILE A 167 -14.29 -23.24 4.78
C ILE A 167 -14.65 -22.92 3.32
N MET A 168 -14.22 -23.75 2.37
CA MET A 168 -14.54 -23.57 0.95
C MET A 168 -16.06 -23.59 0.70
N THR A 169 -16.80 -24.46 1.40
CA THR A 169 -18.26 -24.50 1.31
C THR A 169 -18.90 -23.18 1.77
N LEU A 170 -18.37 -22.56 2.84
CA LEU A 170 -18.88 -21.28 3.33
C LEU A 170 -18.58 -20.15 2.34
N ILE A 171 -17.38 -20.11 1.77
CA ILE A 171 -17.00 -19.12 0.76
C ILE A 171 -17.87 -19.29 -0.49
N ALA A 172 -18.06 -20.51 -0.97
CA ALA A 172 -18.91 -20.81 -2.13
C ALA A 172 -20.36 -20.33 -1.92
N LYS A 173 -20.92 -20.57 -0.72
CA LYS A 173 -22.27 -20.08 -0.36
C LYS A 173 -22.34 -18.57 -0.37
N GLU A 174 -21.33 -17.88 0.14
CA GLU A 174 -21.29 -16.42 0.16
C GLU A 174 -21.14 -15.84 -1.25
N ASN A 175 -20.29 -16.42 -2.09
CA ASN A 175 -20.16 -16.04 -3.50
C ASN A 175 -21.49 -16.20 -4.25
N GLN A 176 -22.20 -17.31 -3.99
CA GLN A 176 -23.51 -17.55 -4.59
C GLN A 176 -24.54 -16.54 -4.09
N ARG A 177 -24.56 -16.21 -2.79
CA ARG A 177 -25.42 -15.16 -2.23
C ARG A 177 -25.17 -13.81 -2.90
N ILE A 178 -23.90 -13.42 -3.03
CA ILE A 178 -23.50 -12.18 -3.72
C ILE A 178 -24.00 -12.16 -5.16
N LYS A 179 -23.85 -13.28 -5.89
CA LYS A 179 -24.32 -13.40 -7.28
C LYS A 179 -25.84 -13.24 -7.39
N GLU A 180 -26.61 -13.89 -6.50
CA GLU A 180 -28.07 -13.80 -6.46
C GLU A 180 -28.55 -12.39 -6.07
N ASP A 181 -27.90 -11.76 -5.10
CA ASP A 181 -28.20 -10.39 -4.70
C ASP A 181 -27.95 -9.40 -5.84
N LYS A 182 -26.83 -9.54 -6.57
CA LYS A 182 -26.52 -8.70 -7.74
C LYS A 182 -27.60 -8.81 -8.81
N VAL A 183 -28.03 -10.04 -9.13
CA VAL A 183 -29.13 -10.27 -10.10
C VAL A 183 -30.43 -9.63 -9.62
N SER A 184 -30.74 -9.77 -8.33
CA SER A 184 -31.95 -9.20 -7.72
C SER A 184 -31.95 -7.67 -7.78
N VAL A 185 -30.85 -7.02 -7.40
CA VAL A 185 -30.68 -5.56 -7.49
C VAL A 185 -30.76 -5.09 -8.93
N PHE A 186 -30.05 -5.76 -9.86
CA PHE A 186 -30.04 -5.41 -11.27
C PHE A 186 -31.45 -5.41 -11.87
N ASN A 187 -32.19 -6.49 -11.64
CA ASN A 187 -33.56 -6.64 -12.15
C ASN A 187 -34.51 -5.63 -11.50
N TYR A 188 -34.37 -5.37 -10.19
CA TYR A 188 -35.20 -4.41 -9.48
C TYR A 188 -34.99 -2.98 -10.00
N ALA A 189 -33.73 -2.54 -10.11
CA ALA A 189 -33.38 -1.24 -10.66
C ALA A 189 -33.89 -1.04 -12.10
N LYS A 190 -33.73 -2.04 -12.97
CA LYS A 190 -34.27 -1.99 -14.33
C LYS A 190 -35.79 -1.91 -14.36
N ALA A 191 -36.49 -2.65 -13.49
CA ALA A 191 -37.94 -2.65 -13.42
C ALA A 191 -38.52 -1.27 -13.05
N VAL A 192 -37.78 -0.47 -12.26
CA VAL A 192 -38.17 0.90 -11.89
C VAL A 192 -37.56 1.98 -12.81
N GLY A 193 -36.95 1.59 -13.94
CA GLY A 193 -36.41 2.53 -14.93
C GLY A 193 -35.11 3.22 -14.51
N LEU A 194 -34.32 2.58 -13.65
CA LEU A 194 -32.96 3.01 -13.27
C LEU A 194 -31.90 2.06 -13.87
N ASP A 195 -30.63 2.49 -13.81
CA ASP A 195 -29.49 1.72 -14.32
C ASP A 195 -29.18 0.48 -13.45
N GLY A 196 -29.36 -0.73 -13.98
CA GLY A 196 -29.16 -1.96 -13.23
C GLY A 196 -27.71 -2.24 -12.85
N ASP A 197 -26.77 -1.93 -13.75
CA ASP A 197 -25.34 -2.24 -13.56
C ASP A 197 -24.75 -1.42 -12.41
N GLY A 198 -25.02 -0.11 -12.38
CA GLY A 198 -24.54 0.79 -11.34
C GLY A 198 -25.02 0.41 -9.94
N TRP A 199 -26.30 0.08 -9.79
CA TRP A 199 -26.85 -0.35 -8.50
C TRP A 199 -26.34 -1.73 -8.07
N SER A 200 -26.27 -2.70 -9.00
CA SER A 200 -25.79 -4.06 -8.67
C SER A 200 -24.32 -4.08 -8.21
N SER A 201 -23.50 -3.13 -8.69
CA SER A 201 -22.10 -2.98 -8.28
C SER A 201 -21.93 -2.64 -6.79
N TRP A 202 -22.98 -2.15 -6.11
CA TRP A 202 -22.91 -1.81 -4.69
C TRP A 202 -22.85 -3.06 -3.80
N ILE A 203 -23.35 -4.20 -4.28
CA ILE A 203 -23.19 -5.48 -3.58
C ILE A 203 -21.70 -5.84 -3.48
N ASP A 204 -20.90 -5.59 -4.54
CA ASP A 204 -19.45 -5.86 -4.53
C ASP A 204 -18.71 -5.00 -3.49
N LYS A 205 -19.30 -3.87 -3.08
CA LYS A 205 -18.78 -2.97 -2.04
C LYS A 205 -19.24 -3.37 -0.63
N GLY A 206 -19.86 -4.54 -0.48
CA GLY A 206 -20.30 -5.08 0.81
C GLY A 206 -21.61 -4.50 1.33
N ARG A 207 -22.38 -3.78 0.49
CA ARG A 207 -23.71 -3.31 0.88
C ARG A 207 -24.73 -4.44 0.83
N SER A 208 -25.74 -4.38 1.71
CA SER A 208 -26.80 -5.39 1.72
C SER A 208 -27.86 -5.11 0.65
N LEU A 209 -28.48 -6.19 0.15
CA LEU A 209 -29.62 -6.15 -0.77
C LEU A 209 -30.72 -5.18 -0.29
N VAL A 210 -31.10 -5.29 0.98
CA VAL A 210 -32.20 -4.52 1.59
C VAL A 210 -31.89 -3.03 1.60
N GLU A 211 -30.67 -2.65 1.98
CA GLU A 211 -30.30 -1.24 1.99
C GLU A 211 -30.26 -0.67 0.57
N ILE A 212 -29.77 -1.44 -0.42
CA ILE A 212 -29.74 -0.97 -1.82
C ILE A 212 -31.16 -0.80 -2.37
N MET A 213 -32.07 -1.74 -2.11
CA MET A 213 -33.46 -1.62 -2.53
C MET A 213 -34.14 -0.36 -1.97
N LYS A 214 -33.86 -0.03 -0.70
CA LYS A 214 -34.36 1.21 -0.07
C LYS A 214 -33.82 2.47 -0.77
N GLU A 215 -32.55 2.49 -1.14
CA GLU A 215 -31.94 3.61 -1.87
C GLU A 215 -32.51 3.74 -3.30
N ILE A 216 -32.77 2.61 -3.97
CA ILE A 216 -33.45 2.58 -5.27
C ILE A 216 -34.84 3.22 -5.15
N ASP A 217 -35.63 2.83 -4.13
CA ASP A 217 -36.95 3.40 -3.90
C ASP A 217 -36.91 4.90 -3.64
N GLN A 218 -35.91 5.35 -2.88
CA GLN A 218 -35.71 6.77 -2.62
C GLN A 218 -35.33 7.51 -3.90
N ALA A 219 -34.43 6.97 -4.71
CA ALA A 219 -34.05 7.55 -5.99
C ALA A 219 -35.24 7.66 -6.96
N VAL A 220 -36.14 6.67 -6.97
CA VAL A 220 -37.39 6.71 -7.76
C VAL A 220 -38.32 7.81 -7.25
N LYS A 221 -38.51 7.94 -5.93
CA LYS A 221 -39.33 9.02 -5.35
C LYS A 221 -38.77 10.39 -5.69
N ASP A 222 -37.46 10.57 -5.56
CA ASP A 222 -36.80 11.83 -5.86
C ASP A 222 -36.89 12.16 -7.35
N LYS A 223 -36.77 11.16 -8.23
CA LYS A 223 -36.97 11.33 -9.68
C LYS A 223 -38.39 11.81 -9.99
N LYS A 224 -39.41 11.15 -9.43
CA LYS A 224 -40.81 11.56 -9.63
C LYS A 224 -41.09 12.95 -9.08
N ALA A 225 -40.53 13.30 -7.91
CA ALA A 225 -40.68 14.63 -7.33
C ALA A 225 -40.05 15.71 -8.21
N ARG A 226 -38.87 15.45 -8.80
CA ARG A 226 -38.24 16.37 -9.76
C ARG A 226 -39.06 16.53 -11.04
N GLU A 227 -39.50 15.42 -11.64
CA GLU A 227 -40.34 15.44 -12.85
C GLU A 227 -41.66 16.21 -12.60
N GLU A 228 -42.27 16.05 -11.42
CA GLU A 228 -43.46 16.82 -11.02
C GLU A 228 -43.16 18.31 -10.85
N GLN A 229 -42.07 18.66 -10.17
CA GLN A 229 -41.65 20.05 -10.00
C GLN A 229 -41.34 20.73 -11.34
N GLU A 230 -40.67 20.04 -12.25
CA GLU A 230 -40.39 20.51 -13.60
C GLU A 230 -41.69 20.73 -14.39
N ARG A 231 -42.67 19.81 -14.27
CA ARG A 231 -43.98 19.98 -14.93
C ARG A 231 -44.75 21.18 -14.40
N ILE A 232 -44.77 21.37 -13.07
CA ILE A 232 -45.42 22.53 -12.44
C ILE A 232 -44.73 23.84 -12.86
N ALA A 233 -43.39 23.86 -12.87
CA ALA A 233 -42.62 25.04 -13.29
C ALA A 233 -42.89 25.40 -14.76
N GLU A 234 -42.99 24.40 -15.65
CA GLU A 234 -43.31 24.60 -17.06
C GLU A 234 -44.75 25.10 -17.26
N GLU A 235 -45.71 24.55 -16.52
CA GLU A 235 -47.11 25.02 -16.56
C GLU A 235 -47.23 26.48 -16.07
N GLN A 236 -46.51 26.84 -14.99
CA GLN A 236 -46.44 28.21 -14.51
C GLN A 236 -45.80 29.15 -15.53
N ARG A 237 -44.74 28.71 -16.21
CA ARG A 237 -44.08 29.48 -17.27
C ARG A 237 -45.04 29.77 -18.43
N LEU A 238 -45.76 28.75 -18.91
CA LEU A 238 -46.74 28.89 -19.98
C LEU A 238 -47.92 29.79 -19.58
N ALA A 239 -48.42 29.67 -18.35
CA ALA A 239 -49.49 30.52 -17.84
C ALA A 239 -49.06 31.99 -17.72
N GLN A 240 -47.81 32.24 -17.28
CA GLN A 240 -47.24 33.60 -17.24
C GLN A 240 -47.08 34.19 -18.65
N GLU A 241 -46.55 33.41 -19.60
CA GLU A 241 -46.42 33.85 -21.00
C GLU A 241 -47.79 34.18 -21.63
N GLU A 242 -48.82 33.39 -21.34
CA GLU A 242 -50.17 33.68 -21.82
C GLU A 242 -50.78 34.93 -21.14
N ALA A 243 -50.56 35.12 -19.85
CA ALA A 243 -50.99 36.31 -19.12
C ALA A 243 -50.31 37.58 -19.64
N ASP A 244 -48.99 37.52 -19.87
CA ASP A 244 -48.21 38.63 -20.43
C ASP A 244 -48.69 38.97 -21.86
N ARG A 245 -49.01 37.96 -22.68
CA ARG A 245 -49.59 38.15 -24.01
C ARG A 245 -50.94 38.86 -23.92
N LYS A 246 -51.85 38.40 -23.06
CA LYS A 246 -53.17 39.03 -22.85
C LYS A 246 -53.04 40.46 -22.34
N ALA A 247 -52.16 40.70 -21.37
CA ALA A 247 -51.92 42.05 -20.85
C ALA A 247 -51.39 43.01 -21.92
N LYS A 248 -50.53 42.52 -22.83
CA LYS A 248 -50.05 43.30 -23.97
C LYS A 248 -51.17 43.61 -24.97
N GLU A 249 -51.99 42.62 -25.31
CA GLU A 249 -53.16 42.79 -26.19
C GLU A 249 -54.18 43.79 -25.59
N GLU A 250 -54.47 43.69 -24.29
CA GLU A 250 -55.35 44.63 -23.58
C GLU A 250 -54.78 46.05 -23.53
N TYR A 251 -53.46 46.19 -23.30
CA TYR A 251 -52.79 47.50 -23.35
C TYR A 251 -52.86 48.14 -24.74
N GLU A 252 -52.62 47.34 -25.80
CA GLU A 252 -52.72 47.81 -27.19
C GLU A 252 -54.16 48.21 -27.55
N GLN A 253 -55.16 47.44 -27.13
CA GLN A 253 -56.58 47.79 -27.30
C GLN A 253 -56.95 49.06 -26.55
N ALA A 254 -56.58 49.19 -25.28
CA ALA A 254 -56.85 50.40 -24.49
C ALA A 254 -56.19 51.65 -25.09
N MET A 255 -54.96 51.54 -25.60
CA MET A 255 -54.28 52.64 -26.30
C MET A 255 -54.97 53.01 -27.61
N LYS A 256 -55.53 52.03 -28.34
CA LYS A 256 -56.36 52.28 -29.52
C LYS A 256 -57.65 53.00 -29.15
N GLU A 257 -58.38 52.56 -28.13
CA GLU A 257 -59.60 53.23 -27.64
C GLU A 257 -59.31 54.65 -27.11
N LEU A 258 -58.15 54.88 -26.49
CA LEU A 258 -57.75 56.22 -26.04
C LEU A 258 -57.47 57.17 -27.21
N ARG A 259 -56.89 56.66 -28.32
CA ARG A 259 -56.77 57.39 -29.60
C ARG A 259 -58.14 57.66 -30.24
N GLU A 260 -59.15 56.83 -29.93
CA GLU A 260 -60.51 56.91 -30.45
C GLU A 260 -61.51 57.58 -29.47
N ARG A 261 -61.05 58.33 -28.45
CA ARG A 261 -61.97 59.11 -27.59
C ARG A 261 -62.57 60.30 -28.34
N THR A 262 -63.80 60.10 -28.80
CA THR A 262 -64.79 61.14 -29.09
C THR A 262 -64.96 62.11 -27.91
N VAL A 263 -64.83 63.41 -28.19
CA VAL A 263 -65.40 64.50 -27.40
C VAL A 263 -66.31 65.30 -28.34
N ASP A 264 -67.60 65.36 -28.01
CA ASP A 264 -68.63 66.27 -28.55
C ASP A 264 -68.41 66.76 -29.99
N ASP A 265 -68.63 65.83 -30.93
CA ASP A 265 -69.03 66.11 -32.32
C ASP A 265 -68.12 67.04 -33.15
N LYS A 266 -66.82 67.16 -32.79
CA LYS A 266 -65.77 67.77 -33.64
C LYS A 266 -64.40 67.14 -33.39
N VAL A 267 -63.80 66.59 -34.45
CA VAL A 267 -62.39 66.16 -34.47
C VAL A 267 -61.52 67.40 -34.62
N ILE A 268 -60.64 67.65 -33.65
CA ILE A 268 -59.63 68.73 -33.69
C ILE A 268 -58.25 68.07 -33.63
N ASP A 269 -57.43 68.30 -34.66
CA ASP A 269 -55.99 68.08 -34.64
C ASP A 269 -55.33 69.15 -33.75
N THR A 270 -54.78 68.74 -32.61
CA THR A 270 -54.21 69.66 -31.60
C THR A 270 -52.78 70.12 -31.88
N GLU A 271 -52.20 69.81 -33.05
CA GLU A 271 -50.87 70.29 -33.43
C GLU A 271 -50.90 71.25 -34.65
N THR A 272 -51.95 71.23 -35.49
CA THR A 272 -51.97 72.04 -36.74
C THR A 272 -53.26 72.78 -37.10
N GLY A 273 -54.41 72.51 -36.46
CA GLY A 273 -55.52 73.48 -36.38
C GLY A 273 -56.29 73.88 -37.67
N GLU A 274 -56.59 72.98 -38.62
CA GLU A 274 -57.56 73.25 -39.71
C GLU A 274 -58.64 72.15 -39.91
N ILE A 275 -59.79 72.53 -40.48
CA ILE A 275 -61.04 71.75 -40.63
C ILE A 275 -61.28 71.40 -42.11
N ILE A 276 -61.58 70.13 -42.45
CA ILE A 276 -61.75 69.67 -43.83
C ILE A 276 -63.24 69.55 -44.21
N GLN A 277 -63.63 70.21 -45.32
CA GLN A 277 -64.90 70.05 -46.04
C GLN A 277 -64.68 69.09 -47.23
N GLU A 278 -65.66 68.24 -47.52
CA GLU A 278 -65.64 67.28 -48.63
C GLU A 278 -65.56 67.96 -50.00
N ASP A 279 -64.52 67.64 -50.77
CA ASP A 279 -64.64 67.56 -52.22
C ASP A 279 -63.68 66.52 -52.82
N THR A 280 -64.06 66.13 -54.01
CA THR A 280 -63.74 64.92 -54.75
C THR A 280 -62.32 64.92 -55.34
N GLU A 281 -61.72 63.72 -55.42
CA GLU A 281 -60.47 63.40 -56.13
C GLU A 281 -59.18 64.12 -55.71
N LEU A 282 -58.55 63.62 -54.65
CA LEU A 282 -57.08 63.65 -54.52
C LEU A 282 -56.59 62.27 -54.07
N THR A 283 -55.66 61.76 -54.86
CA THR A 283 -54.99 60.47 -54.75
C THR A 283 -54.43 60.28 -53.35
N ARG A 284 -55.00 59.37 -52.56
CA ARG A 284 -54.44 58.95 -51.28
C ARG A 284 -53.18 58.14 -51.58
N GLN A 285 -52.01 58.78 -51.54
CA GLN A 285 -50.75 58.04 -51.35
C GLN A 285 -50.83 57.42 -49.96
N GLU A 286 -51.08 56.10 -49.90
CA GLU A 286 -50.75 55.31 -48.73
C GLU A 286 -49.24 55.48 -48.50
N ILE A 287 -48.88 56.24 -47.48
CA ILE A 287 -47.52 56.21 -46.96
C ILE A 287 -47.43 54.87 -46.22
N GLU A 288 -47.03 53.82 -46.93
CA GLU A 288 -46.58 52.58 -46.28
C GLU A 288 -45.40 52.96 -45.38
N ASP A 289 -45.57 52.78 -44.07
CA ASP A 289 -44.49 52.90 -43.08
C ASP A 289 -43.48 51.76 -43.35
N THR A 290 -42.57 52.02 -44.28
CA THR A 290 -41.56 51.07 -44.74
C THR A 290 -40.25 51.32 -44.01
N GLN A 291 -39.74 50.30 -43.33
CA GLN A 291 -38.42 50.34 -42.72
C GLN A 291 -37.41 49.66 -43.65
N THR A 292 -36.29 50.34 -43.93
CA THR A 292 -35.19 49.80 -44.74
C THR A 292 -34.00 49.45 -43.85
N HIS A 293 -33.50 48.21 -43.98
CA HIS A 293 -32.32 47.73 -43.26
C HIS A 293 -31.27 47.20 -44.24
N THR A 294 -30.01 47.60 -44.04
CA THR A 294 -28.88 47.04 -44.80
C THR A 294 -28.36 45.79 -44.11
N LEU A 295 -28.48 44.64 -44.78
CA LEU A 295 -28.03 43.34 -44.28
C LEU A 295 -26.89 42.82 -45.15
N LYS A 296 -25.79 42.39 -44.53
CA LYS A 296 -24.71 41.67 -45.22
C LYS A 296 -24.90 40.18 -45.02
N VAL A 297 -25.27 39.49 -46.10
CA VAL A 297 -25.50 38.04 -46.11
C VAL A 297 -24.45 37.36 -46.99
N THR A 298 -23.91 36.24 -46.50
CA THR A 298 -22.92 35.42 -47.21
C THR A 298 -23.50 34.01 -47.37
N GLY A 299 -23.56 33.52 -48.60
CA GLY A 299 -24.09 32.21 -48.92
C GLY A 299 -23.69 31.77 -50.32
N THR A 300 -24.05 30.55 -50.69
CA THR A 300 -23.87 30.05 -52.07
C THR A 300 -24.86 30.72 -53.03
N HIS A 301 -24.59 30.64 -54.34
CA HIS A 301 -25.49 31.23 -55.36
C HIS A 301 -26.93 30.71 -55.25
N GLU A 302 -27.12 29.42 -54.98
CA GLU A 302 -28.46 28.82 -54.79
C GLU A 302 -29.15 29.35 -53.53
N GLN A 303 -28.42 29.51 -52.42
CA GLN A 303 -28.98 30.03 -51.16
C GLN A 303 -29.41 31.49 -51.29
N LEU A 304 -28.59 32.33 -51.95
CA LEU A 304 -28.91 33.74 -52.17
C LEU A 304 -30.05 33.91 -53.18
N SER A 305 -30.12 33.05 -54.20
CA SER A 305 -31.23 33.04 -55.17
C SER A 305 -32.55 32.61 -54.50
N ALA A 306 -32.53 31.58 -53.65
CA ALA A 306 -33.69 31.15 -52.88
C ALA A 306 -34.16 32.22 -51.89
N LEU A 307 -33.24 32.89 -51.21
CA LEU A 307 -33.54 33.99 -50.28
C LEU A 307 -34.16 35.19 -51.00
N ASN A 308 -33.63 35.58 -52.16
CA ASN A 308 -34.20 36.67 -52.95
C ASN A 308 -35.62 36.33 -53.44
N LYS A 309 -35.86 35.09 -53.87
CA LYS A 309 -37.19 34.62 -54.28
C LYS A 309 -38.19 34.63 -53.11
N PHE A 310 -37.74 34.25 -51.91
CA PHE A 310 -38.56 34.32 -50.70
C PHE A 310 -38.94 35.77 -50.36
N MET A 311 -37.97 36.69 -50.34
CA MET A 311 -38.25 38.11 -50.05
C MET A 311 -39.22 38.73 -51.05
N GLY A 312 -39.07 38.42 -52.35
CA GLY A 312 -40.01 38.87 -53.37
C GLY A 312 -41.43 38.29 -53.22
N ASN A 313 -41.57 37.03 -52.80
CA ASN A 313 -42.87 36.41 -52.56
C ASN A 313 -43.61 37.04 -51.36
N GLU A 314 -42.87 37.46 -50.34
CA GLU A 314 -43.42 38.12 -49.13
C GLU A 314 -43.62 39.63 -49.34
N GLY A 315 -43.45 40.14 -50.56
CA GLY A 315 -43.64 41.56 -50.88
C GLY A 315 -42.52 42.48 -50.39
N ILE A 316 -41.39 41.94 -49.93
CA ILE A 316 -40.23 42.70 -49.46
C ILE A 316 -39.40 43.13 -50.68
N ARG A 317 -39.11 44.43 -50.78
CA ARG A 317 -38.26 44.98 -51.84
C ARG A 317 -36.78 44.75 -51.51
N VAL A 318 -36.04 44.15 -52.44
CA VAL A 318 -34.60 43.87 -52.30
C VAL A 318 -33.83 44.67 -53.34
N GLU A 319 -32.87 45.47 -52.90
CA GLU A 319 -31.90 46.13 -53.77
C GLU A 319 -30.54 45.41 -53.65
N VAL A 320 -29.97 45.02 -54.81
CA VAL A 320 -28.62 44.45 -54.87
C VAL A 320 -27.65 45.61 -55.07
N ILE A 321 -26.83 45.89 -54.05
CA ILE A 321 -25.81 46.94 -54.04
C ILE A 321 -24.44 46.34 -54.39
#